data_AF-A0A7C3AZD9-F1
#
_entry.id   AF-A0A7C3AZD9-F1
#
_cell.length_a   1.000
_cell.length_b   1.000
_cell.length_c   1.000
_cell.angle_alpha   90.00
_cell.angle_beta   90.00
_cell.angle_gamma   90.00
#
_symmetry.space_group_name_H-M   'P 1'
#
loop_
_entity.id
_entity.type
_entity.pdbx_description
1 polymer ?
#
loop_
_entity_poly.entity_id
_entity_poly.type
_entity_poly.pdbx_seq_one_letter_code
_entity_poly.pdbx_strand_id
1 'polypeptide(L)'
;MEDENQGKPRISGVWILLLVMGGILILGDLNRRMADARRLDQDARALETEVAGLETESAELLTQVVEATSDIVVREWAHEQGGMVELGEVLIVPVAPSDALPMVTPTPIPSLRQPSNWEVWWALLFGK
;
A
#
# COMPACT_ATOMS: atom_id res chain seq x y z
N MET A 1 34.19 8.65 85.98
CA MET A 1 32.89 8.45 85.30
C MET A 1 33.06 9.11 83.95
N GLU A 2 33.74 8.36 83.11
CA GLU A 2 34.37 8.77 81.87
C GLU A 2 33.34 9.22 80.83
N ASP A 3 33.59 10.37 80.22
CA ASP A 3 32.88 10.86 79.06
C ASP A 3 33.13 9.89 77.88
N GLU A 4 32.11 9.10 77.59
CA GLU A 4 32.00 8.25 76.41
C GLU A 4 31.80 9.16 75.18
N ASN A 5 32.89 9.77 74.71
CA ASN A 5 32.90 10.54 73.47
C ASN A 5 32.79 9.57 72.29
N GLN A 6 31.55 9.18 71.98
CA GLN A 6 31.22 8.41 70.81
C GLN A 6 31.59 9.19 69.56
N GLY A 7 32.74 8.85 68.99
CA GLY A 7 33.17 9.24 67.65
C GLY A 7 32.18 8.70 66.64
N LYS A 8 31.09 9.44 66.42
CA LYS A 8 30.13 9.22 65.34
C LYS A 8 30.97 9.06 64.06
N PRO A 9 30.93 7.91 63.38
CA PRO A 9 31.71 7.74 62.16
C PRO A 9 31.15 8.78 61.19
N ARG A 10 31.90 9.86 60.97
CA ARG A 10 31.64 10.80 59.90
C ARG A 10 31.87 9.97 58.65
N ILE A 11 30.80 9.34 58.15
CA ILE A 11 30.77 8.75 56.82
C ILE A 11 31.22 9.89 55.93
N SER A 12 32.51 9.81 55.56
CA SER A 12 33.22 10.92 54.96
C SER A 12 32.43 11.28 53.71
N GLY A 13 32.13 12.57 53.49
CA GLY A 13 31.39 13.01 52.30
C GLY A 13 31.98 12.44 51.00
N VAL A 14 33.25 12.05 51.02
CA VAL A 14 33.95 11.27 49.98
C VAL A 14 33.24 9.96 49.62
N TRP A 15 32.76 9.17 50.59
CA TRP A 15 32.03 7.92 50.33
C TRP A 15 30.66 8.15 49.70
N ILE A 16 29.94 9.17 50.16
CA ILE A 16 28.66 9.57 49.55
C ILE A 16 28.91 10.04 48.11
N LEU A 17 29.96 10.83 47.89
CA LEU A 17 30.32 11.34 46.57
C LEU A 17 30.75 10.20 45.64
N LEU A 18 31.52 9.22 46.12
CA LEU A 18 31.86 8.01 45.36
C LEU A 18 30.63 7.18 44.99
N LEU A 19 29.69 7.02 45.92
CA LEU A 19 28.45 6.29 45.68
C LEU A 19 27.59 7.00 44.63
N VAL A 20 27.45 8.32 44.74
CA VAL A 20 26.73 9.14 43.76
C VAL A 20 27.42 9.07 42.39
N MET A 21 28.74 9.18 42.33
CA MET A 21 29.51 9.06 41.09
C MET A 21 29.31 7.68 40.44
N GLY A 22 29.42 6.60 41.22
CA GLY A 22 29.16 5.25 40.74
C GLY A 22 27.73 5.06 40.25
N GLY A 23 26.75 5.59 40.98
CA GLY A 23 25.34 5.56 40.60
C GLY A 23 25.07 6.26 39.27
N ILE A 24 25.66 7.44 39.05
CA ILE A 24 25.53 8.19 37.78
C ILE A 24 26.12 7.40 36.61
N LEU A 25 27.29 6.76 36.80
CA LEU A 25 27.92 5.96 35.75
C LEU A 25 27.05 4.74 35.36
N ILE A 26 26.51 4.03 36.34
CA ILE A 26 25.64 2.87 36.10
C ILE A 26 24.35 3.29 35.41
N LEU A 27 23.68 4.35 35.89
CA LEU A 27 22.47 4.87 35.25
C LEU A 27 22.75 5.34 33.82
N GLY A 28 23.90 5.97 33.58
CA GLY A 28 24.32 6.38 32.25
C GLY A 28 24.50 5.22 31.29
N ASP A 29 25.19 4.15 31.71
CA ASP A 29 25.37 2.93 30.91
C ASP A 29 24.05 2.21 30.64
N LEU A 30 23.21 2.06 31.67
CA LEU A 30 21.89 1.44 31.54
C LEU A 30 21.01 2.21 30.56
N ASN A 31 21.01 3.55 30.66
CA ASN A 31 20.20 4.39 29.80
C ASN A 31 20.66 4.32 28.34
N ARG A 32 21.98 4.28 28.09
CA ARG A 32 22.53 4.07 26.74
C ARG A 32 22.12 2.71 26.17
N ARG A 33 22.30 1.63 26.93
CA ARG A 33 21.90 0.28 26.51
C ARG A 33 20.41 0.18 26.23
N MET A 34 19.55 0.80 27.05
CA MET A 34 18.11 0.83 26.80
C MET A 34 17.76 1.63 25.55
N ALA A 35 18.43 2.76 25.31
CA ALA A 35 18.23 3.54 24.11
C ALA A 35 18.62 2.75 22.85
N ASP A 36 19.78 2.09 22.88
CA ASP A 36 20.25 1.24 21.78
C ASP A 36 19.32 0.05 21.55
N ALA A 37 18.88 -0.64 22.61
CA ALA A 37 17.94 -1.75 22.51
C ALA A 37 16.60 -1.33 21.91
N ARG A 38 16.06 -0.17 22.32
CA ARG A 38 14.82 0.37 21.77
C ARG A 38 14.97 0.74 20.30
N ARG A 39 16.11 1.32 19.92
CA ARG A 39 16.40 1.65 18.53
C ARG A 39 16.49 0.39 17.68
N LEU A 40 17.22 -0.64 18.15
CA LEU A 40 17.31 -1.93 17.45
C LEU A 40 15.94 -2.59 17.29
N ASP A 41 15.09 -2.54 18.32
CA ASP A 41 13.73 -3.08 18.27
C ASP A 41 12.85 -2.33 17.26
N GLN A 42 12.99 -1.01 17.17
CA GLN A 42 12.31 -0.20 16.15
C GLN A 42 12.77 -0.54 14.73
N ASP A 43 14.09 -0.62 14.53
CA ASP A 43 14.69 -0.96 13.24
C ASP A 43 14.26 -2.38 12.81
N ALA A 44 14.24 -3.34 13.74
CA ALA A 44 13.79 -4.71 13.49
C ALA A 44 12.31 -4.76 13.06
N ARG A 45 11.42 -4.06 13.78
CA ARG A 45 9.99 -4.00 13.41
C ARG A 45 9.75 -3.35 12.05
N ALA A 46 10.53 -2.32 11.71
CA ALA A 46 10.44 -1.68 10.41
C ALA A 46 10.83 -2.66 9.29
N LEU A 47 11.95 -3.38 9.47
CA LEU A 47 12.40 -4.42 8.54
C LEU A 47 11.39 -5.57 8.42
N GLU A 48 10.82 -6.05 9.53
CA GLU A 48 9.79 -7.09 9.51
C GLU A 48 8.56 -6.65 8.70
N THR A 49 8.15 -5.38 8.83
CA THR A 49 7.04 -4.82 8.05
C THR A 49 7.36 -4.76 6.56
N GLU A 50 8.58 -4.33 6.22
CA GLU A 50 9.06 -4.27 4.83
C GLU A 50 9.12 -5.66 4.19
N VAL A 51 9.66 -6.65 4.92
CA VAL A 51 9.72 -8.04 4.46
C VAL A 51 8.32 -8.61 4.25
N ALA A 52 7.39 -8.41 5.19
CA ALA A 52 6.01 -8.87 5.04
C ALA A 52 5.32 -8.23 3.82
N GLY A 53 5.61 -6.95 3.53
CA GLY A 53 5.15 -6.27 2.32
C GLY A 53 5.69 -6.94 1.05
N LEU A 54 7.00 -7.18 0.99
CA LEU A 54 7.66 -7.83 -0.15
C LEU A 54 7.21 -9.27 -0.37
N GLU A 55 6.97 -10.03 0.70
CA GLU A 55 6.44 -11.40 0.59
C GLU A 55 5.02 -11.40 0.01
N THR A 56 4.19 -10.44 0.42
CA THR A 56 2.83 -10.28 -0.11
C THR A 56 2.86 -9.92 -1.61
N GLU A 57 3.69 -8.94 -1.98
CA GLU A 57 3.86 -8.53 -3.38
C GLU A 57 4.41 -9.68 -4.24
N SER A 58 5.39 -10.42 -3.73
CA SER A 58 5.94 -11.61 -4.41
C SER A 58 4.86 -12.67 -4.65
N ALA A 59 4.02 -12.96 -3.66
CA ALA A 59 2.93 -13.92 -3.81
C ALA A 59 1.89 -13.46 -4.84
N GLU A 60 1.56 -12.17 -4.88
CA GLU A 60 0.68 -11.58 -5.88
C GLU A 60 1.27 -11.70 -7.29
N LEU A 61 2.54 -11.29 -7.46
CA LEU A 61 3.26 -11.38 -8.73
C LEU A 61 3.38 -12.82 -9.24
N LEU A 62 3.66 -13.77 -8.36
CA LEU A 62 3.68 -15.20 -8.71
C LEU A 62 2.31 -15.67 -9.19
N THR A 63 1.23 -15.22 -8.56
CA THR A 63 -0.14 -15.54 -8.99
C THR A 63 -0.42 -14.99 -10.39
N GLN A 64 -0.05 -13.72 -10.64
CA GLN A 64 -0.21 -13.10 -11.96
C GLN A 64 0.61 -13.83 -13.04
N VAL A 65 1.83 -14.27 -12.72
CA VAL A 65 2.66 -15.05 -13.65
C VAL A 65 2.01 -16.40 -13.97
N VAL A 66 1.49 -17.10 -12.96
CA VAL A 66 0.79 -18.37 -13.16
C VAL A 66 -0.48 -18.19 -14.01
N GLU A 67 -1.23 -17.12 -13.76
CA GLU A 67 -2.41 -16.78 -14.56
C GLU A 67 -2.03 -16.46 -16.02
N ALA A 68 -1.03 -15.59 -16.22
CA ALA A 68 -0.57 -15.18 -17.55
C ALA A 68 0.06 -16.33 -18.36
N THR A 69 0.77 -17.25 -17.68
CA THR A 69 1.35 -18.44 -18.35
C THR A 69 0.37 -19.60 -18.46
N SER A 70 -0.84 -19.47 -17.93
CA SER A 70 -1.82 -20.53 -18.00
C SER A 70 -2.21 -20.80 -19.46
N ASP A 71 -2.39 -22.08 -19.77
CA ASP A 71 -2.68 -22.54 -21.12
C ASP A 71 -3.99 -21.96 -21.66
N ILE A 72 -4.91 -21.57 -20.76
CA ILE A 72 -6.16 -20.86 -21.09
C ILE A 72 -5.88 -19.46 -21.61
N VAL A 73 -5.10 -18.66 -20.88
CA VAL A 73 -4.78 -17.27 -21.27
C VAL A 73 -3.94 -17.22 -22.54
N VAL A 74 -3.00 -18.16 -22.70
CA VAL A 74 -2.19 -18.27 -23.92
C VAL A 74 -3.08 -18.60 -25.13
N ARG A 75 -4.03 -19.55 -24.98
CA ARG A 75 -4.97 -19.92 -26.04
C ARG A 75 -5.92 -18.78 -26.39
N GLU A 76 -6.47 -18.09 -25.40
CA GLU A 76 -7.36 -16.94 -25.59
C GLU A 76 -6.64 -15.82 -26.37
N TRP A 77 -5.42 -15.47 -25.97
CA TRP A 77 -4.61 -14.52 -26.72
C TRP A 77 -4.32 -15.01 -28.14
N ALA A 78 -3.96 -16.28 -28.29
CA ALA A 78 -3.63 -16.88 -29.59
C ALA A 78 -4.83 -16.79 -30.56
N HIS A 79 -6.04 -17.02 -30.07
CA HIS A 79 -7.28 -16.97 -30.87
C HIS A 79 -7.71 -15.52 -31.15
N GLU A 80 -7.80 -14.68 -30.13
CA GLU A 80 -8.36 -13.33 -30.24
C GLU A 80 -7.42 -12.33 -30.90
N GLN A 81 -6.14 -12.36 -30.53
CA GLN A 81 -5.14 -11.39 -30.98
C GLN A 81 -4.14 -11.99 -31.97
N GLY A 82 -3.76 -13.25 -31.77
CA GLY A 82 -2.82 -13.95 -32.64
C GLY A 82 -3.42 -14.44 -33.95
N GLY A 83 -4.76 -14.59 -34.04
CA GLY A 83 -5.44 -15.22 -35.17
C GLY A 83 -5.00 -16.67 -35.42
N MET A 84 -4.45 -17.32 -34.40
CA MET A 84 -4.00 -18.71 -34.41
C MET A 84 -5.16 -19.62 -34.03
N VAL A 85 -5.11 -20.87 -34.46
CA VAL A 85 -6.15 -21.88 -34.19
C VAL A 85 -5.48 -23.21 -33.83
N GLU A 86 -6.11 -24.00 -32.96
CA GLU A 86 -5.62 -25.31 -32.57
C GLU A 86 -5.80 -26.36 -33.68
N LEU A 87 -5.13 -27.51 -33.53
CA LEU A 87 -5.23 -28.60 -34.49
C LEU A 87 -6.67 -29.15 -34.54
N GLY A 88 -7.34 -28.93 -35.66
CA GLY A 88 -8.73 -29.35 -35.88
C GLY A 88 -9.76 -28.21 -35.84
N GLU A 89 -9.32 -27.00 -35.51
CA GLU A 89 -10.14 -25.79 -35.59
C GLU A 89 -10.08 -25.14 -36.98
N VAL A 90 -11.11 -24.38 -37.34
CA VAL A 90 -11.21 -23.66 -38.62
C VAL A 90 -11.42 -22.18 -38.35
N LEU A 91 -10.45 -21.35 -38.72
CA LEU A 91 -10.57 -19.90 -38.64
C LEU A 91 -11.56 -19.38 -39.68
N ILE A 92 -12.66 -18.77 -39.23
CA ILE A 92 -13.66 -18.13 -40.09
C ILE A 92 -13.47 -16.62 -40.01
N VAL A 93 -13.05 -16.00 -41.11
CA VAL A 93 -12.97 -14.54 -41.23
C VAL A 93 -14.22 -14.04 -41.96
N PRO A 94 -15.12 -13.29 -41.31
CA PRO A 94 -16.28 -12.72 -41.98
C PRO A 94 -15.83 -11.71 -43.03
N VAL A 95 -16.11 -12.00 -44.29
CA VAL A 95 -15.90 -11.05 -45.40
C VAL A 95 -17.19 -10.27 -45.58
N ALA A 96 -17.11 -8.94 -45.53
CA ALA A 96 -18.27 -8.10 -45.86
C ALA A 96 -18.69 -8.40 -47.31
N PRO A 97 -20.00 -8.57 -47.59
CA PRO A 97 -20.47 -8.72 -48.96
C PRO A 97 -20.12 -7.47 -49.76
N SER A 98 -19.52 -7.67 -50.94
CA SER A 98 -19.08 -6.56 -51.82
C SER A 98 -20.25 -5.69 -52.32
N ASP A 99 -21.48 -6.19 -52.17
CA ASP A 99 -22.75 -5.54 -52.53
C ASP A 99 -23.47 -4.97 -51.30
N ALA A 100 -22.72 -4.63 -50.23
CA ALA A 100 -23.27 -3.90 -49.10
C ALA A 100 -23.83 -2.56 -49.61
N LEU A 101 -25.15 -2.54 -49.83
CA LEU A 101 -25.91 -1.31 -50.05
C LEU A 101 -25.51 -0.34 -48.94
N PRO A 102 -25.20 0.94 -49.26
CA PRO A 102 -24.86 1.90 -48.23
C PRO A 102 -25.98 1.87 -47.19
N MET A 103 -25.65 1.45 -45.97
CA MET A 103 -26.58 1.53 -44.86
C MET A 103 -27.02 3.00 -44.81
N VAL A 104 -28.32 3.22 -44.96
CA VAL A 104 -28.89 4.56 -44.84
C VAL A 104 -28.54 5.02 -43.44
N THR A 105 -27.59 5.95 -43.32
CA THR A 105 -27.27 6.61 -42.06
C THR A 105 -28.59 7.15 -41.51
N PRO A 106 -29.06 6.69 -40.34
CA PRO A 106 -30.30 7.20 -39.80
C PRO A 106 -30.17 8.71 -39.67
N THR A 107 -31.08 9.45 -40.29
CA THR A 107 -31.15 10.90 -40.13
C THR A 107 -31.23 11.18 -38.63
N PRO A 108 -30.30 11.97 -38.07
CA PRO A 108 -30.33 12.28 -36.65
C PRO A 108 -31.68 12.92 -36.34
N ILE A 109 -32.46 12.26 -35.48
CA ILE A 109 -33.71 12.82 -34.96
C ILE A 109 -33.30 14.12 -34.26
N PRO A 110 -33.91 15.28 -34.60
CA PRO A 110 -33.57 16.52 -33.92
C PRO A 110 -33.78 16.31 -32.41
N SER A 111 -32.68 16.38 -31.66
CA SER A 111 -32.74 16.29 -30.21
C SER A 111 -33.53 17.48 -29.70
N LEU A 112 -34.67 17.22 -29.05
CA LEU A 112 -35.38 18.25 -28.31
C LEU A 112 -34.39 18.84 -27.30
N ARG A 113 -34.16 20.16 -27.37
CA ARG A 113 -33.30 20.86 -26.43
C ARG A 113 -33.87 20.65 -25.04
N GLN A 114 -33.16 19.88 -24.20
CA GLN A 114 -33.52 19.77 -22.80
C GLN A 114 -33.32 21.15 -22.15
N PRO A 115 -34.32 21.70 -21.43
CA PRO A 115 -34.15 22.95 -20.72
C PRO A 115 -33.09 22.77 -19.63
N SER A 116 -32.21 23.75 -19.52
CA SER A 116 -31.23 23.82 -18.43
C SER A 116 -31.94 23.99 -17.08
N ASN A 117 -31.29 23.56 -15.99
CA ASN A 117 -31.85 23.69 -14.63
C ASN A 117 -32.30 25.13 -14.32
N TRP A 118 -31.60 26.14 -14.83
CA TRP A 118 -31.96 27.54 -14.65
C TRP A 118 -33.26 27.93 -15.38
N GLU A 119 -33.46 27.47 -16.61
CA GLU A 119 -34.70 27.70 -17.38
C GLU A 119 -35.90 27.06 -16.68
N VAL A 120 -35.71 25.89 -16.07
CA VAL A 120 -36.73 25.22 -15.25
C VAL A 120 -37.09 26.06 -14.02
N TRP A 121 -36.09 26.54 -13.28
CA TRP A 121 -36.33 27.40 -12.12
C TRP A 121 -37.04 28.71 -12.48
N TRP A 122 -36.66 29.30 -13.60
CA TRP A 122 -37.28 30.53 -14.09
C TRP A 122 -38.76 30.31 -14.46
N ALA A 123 -39.08 29.21 -15.15
CA ALA A 123 -40.46 28.84 -15.47
C ALA A 123 -41.31 28.58 -14.21
N LEU A 124 -40.74 27.93 -13.18
CA LEU A 124 -41.43 27.68 -11.92
C LEU A 124 -41.72 28.96 -11.12
N LEU A 125 -40.84 29.96 -11.20
CA LEU A 125 -40.98 31.22 -10.48
C LEU A 125 -41.89 32.23 -11.18
N PHE A 126 -41.96 32.21 -12.52
CA PHE A 126 -42.60 33.27 -13.31
C PHE A 126 -43.64 32.80 -14.34
N GLY A 127 -43.90 31.48 -14.46
CA GLY A 127 -45.09 30.93 -15.11
C GLY A 127 -45.23 31.17 -16.61
N LYS A 128 -44.12 31.18 -17.36
CA LYS A 128 -44.13 31.00 -18.82
C LYS A 128 -43.36 29.76 -19.22
#